data_AF-L7U2U8-F1
#
_entry.id   AF-L7U2U8-F1
#
_cell.length_a   1.000
_cell.length_b   1.000
_cell.length_c   1.000
_cell.angle_alpha   90.00
_cell.angle_beta   90.00
_cell.angle_gamma   90.00
#
_symmetry.space_group_name_H-M   'P 1'
#
loop_
_entity.id
_entity.type
_entity.pdbx_description
1 polymer ?
#
loop_
_entity_poly.entity_id
_entity_poly.type
_entity_poly.pdbx_seq_one_letter_code
_entity_poly.pdbx_strand_id
1 'polypeptide(L)'
;MTSSAIPPGAVAFVDRWRELFDACDWSGLRAHEHPDFPEAGPPRQNDSFIRGLGNSGFRVKSAKLKPFVQPRWSIFRLSRLHPPPTYWCDLVLRNKKGQETEAFIALAPWEGEEGAFRASYYVELPPKKKVAPLDLGKERQRVAKFVAKAVKDFARVRDERPLRRLELHYSTDNGTLSVCIDLDAAAEPGRGDAMTHFGFAELLVPRWPEVKEHKAPVVGLDGVKLAAREDGTWGTAEVHARLEVHLGKMLVATLLEMRDSGQFESLRVLATSELCVEEYEGHFGWPDYEERGKENWLVPPP
;
A
#
# COMPACT_ATOMS: atom_id res chain seq x y z
N MET A 1 -31.27 -21.26 -6.70
CA MET A 1 -30.01 -21.52 -5.96
C MET A 1 -30.23 -22.82 -5.20
N THR A 2 -29.61 -23.90 -5.66
CA THR A 2 -29.63 -25.19 -4.97
C THR A 2 -28.98 -25.00 -3.61
N SER A 3 -29.69 -25.31 -2.53
CA SER A 3 -29.13 -25.35 -1.18
C SER A 3 -27.98 -26.36 -1.20
N SER A 4 -26.73 -25.89 -1.26
CA SER A 4 -25.57 -26.77 -1.14
C SER A 4 -25.67 -27.50 0.20
N ALA A 5 -25.69 -28.83 0.16
CA ALA A 5 -25.68 -29.63 1.38
C ALA A 5 -24.47 -29.23 2.25
N ILE A 6 -24.68 -29.16 3.56
CA ILE A 6 -23.63 -28.84 4.51
C ILE A 6 -22.61 -30.00 4.51
N PRO A 7 -21.30 -29.75 4.37
CA PRO A 7 -20.29 -30.80 4.34
C PRO A 7 -20.26 -31.58 5.68
N PRO A 8 -20.13 -32.92 5.65
CA PRO A 8 -20.03 -33.73 6.86
C PRO A 8 -18.91 -33.29 7.81
N GLY A 9 -17.77 -32.86 7.28
CA GLY A 9 -16.65 -32.38 8.09
C GLY A 9 -16.95 -31.08 8.85
N ALA A 10 -17.78 -30.19 8.30
CA ALA A 10 -18.19 -28.98 9.00
C ALA A 10 -19.14 -29.30 10.16
N VAL A 11 -20.00 -30.31 10.00
CA VAL A 11 -20.85 -30.84 11.07
C VAL A 11 -19.99 -31.49 12.16
N ALA A 12 -19.07 -32.37 11.78
CA ALA A 12 -18.15 -33.03 12.70
C ALA A 12 -17.30 -32.02 13.50
N PHE A 13 -16.84 -30.94 12.85
CA PHE A 13 -16.15 -29.85 13.53
C PHE A 13 -17.01 -29.24 14.64
N VAL A 14 -18.26 -28.88 14.33
CA VAL A 14 -19.18 -28.25 15.30
C VAL A 14 -19.51 -29.20 16.44
N ASP A 15 -19.76 -30.47 16.16
CA ASP A 15 -20.06 -31.45 17.21
C ASP A 15 -18.88 -31.64 18.14
N ARG A 16 -17.66 -31.78 17.61
CA ARG A 16 -16.45 -31.86 18.43
C ARG A 16 -16.22 -30.58 19.25
N TRP A 17 -16.46 -29.42 18.66
CA TRP A 17 -16.37 -28.15 19.36
C TRP A 17 -17.33 -28.10 20.57
N ARG A 18 -18.58 -28.58 20.39
CA ARG A 18 -19.58 -28.63 21.46
C ARG A 18 -19.14 -29.53 22.61
N GLU A 19 -18.64 -30.72 22.30
CA GLU A 19 -18.11 -31.65 23.30
C GLU A 19 -17.02 -30.99 24.15
N LEU A 20 -16.04 -30.37 23.49
CA LEU A 20 -14.90 -29.72 24.15
C LEU A 20 -15.34 -28.51 25.00
N PHE A 21 -16.26 -27.69 24.48
CA PHE A 21 -16.82 -26.56 25.20
C PHE A 21 -17.62 -27.00 26.45
N ASP A 22 -18.49 -27.99 26.31
CA ASP A 22 -19.33 -28.47 27.41
C ASP A 22 -18.52 -29.18 28.50
N ALA A 23 -17.41 -29.83 28.11
CA ALA A 23 -16.41 -30.41 29.02
C ALA A 23 -15.50 -29.36 29.66
N CYS A 24 -15.53 -28.11 29.20
CA CYS A 24 -14.60 -27.05 29.58
C CYS A 24 -13.12 -27.40 29.29
N ASP A 25 -12.86 -28.22 28.26
CA ASP A 25 -11.52 -28.53 27.79
C ASP A 25 -11.01 -27.40 26.88
N TRP A 26 -10.51 -26.34 27.49
CA TRP A 26 -10.06 -25.15 26.77
C TRP A 26 -8.80 -25.37 25.94
N SER A 27 -7.99 -26.36 26.30
CA SER A 27 -6.78 -26.70 25.54
C SER A 27 -7.17 -27.47 24.28
N GLY A 28 -8.02 -28.48 24.42
CA GLY A 28 -8.56 -29.23 23.30
C GLY A 28 -9.40 -28.36 22.37
N LEU A 29 -10.22 -27.46 22.92
CA LEU A 29 -11.01 -26.52 22.12
C LEU A 29 -10.12 -25.63 21.24
N ARG A 30 -9.05 -25.07 21.81
CA ARG A 30 -8.10 -24.24 21.06
C ARG A 30 -7.36 -25.02 19.98
N ALA A 31 -6.88 -26.23 20.30
CA ALA A 31 -6.22 -27.10 19.33
C ALA A 31 -7.16 -27.49 18.19
N HIS A 32 -8.45 -27.69 18.48
CA HIS A 32 -9.48 -27.99 17.49
C HIS A 32 -9.81 -26.77 16.61
N GLU A 33 -9.92 -25.57 17.19
CA GLU A 33 -10.22 -24.34 16.44
C GLU A 33 -9.07 -23.88 15.54
N HIS A 34 -7.84 -24.02 16.04
CA HIS A 34 -6.63 -23.45 15.44
C HIS A 34 -5.45 -24.44 15.55
N PRO A 35 -5.45 -25.53 14.77
CA PRO A 35 -4.42 -26.58 14.86
C PRO A 35 -3.01 -26.06 14.54
N ASP A 36 -2.91 -24.99 13.75
CA ASP A 36 -1.63 -24.41 13.31
C ASP A 36 -1.06 -23.38 14.30
N PHE A 37 -1.78 -23.04 15.37
CA PHE A 37 -1.35 -21.99 16.29
C PHE A 37 -0.35 -22.54 17.32
N PRO A 38 0.78 -21.84 17.56
CA PRO A 38 1.69 -22.24 18.63
C PRO A 38 0.98 -22.10 19.99
N GLU A 39 1.34 -22.96 20.94
CA GLU A 39 0.77 -22.93 22.30
C GLU A 39 0.85 -21.53 22.95
N ALA A 40 1.82 -20.69 22.53
CA ALA A 40 2.17 -19.41 23.16
C ALA A 40 1.79 -18.07 22.45
N GLY A 41 1.04 -17.99 21.32
CA GLY A 41 0.49 -16.68 20.84
C GLY A 41 -0.14 -16.65 19.43
N PRO A 42 -0.69 -15.52 18.90
CA PRO A 42 -1.60 -14.48 19.47
C PRO A 42 -3.06 -14.55 18.86
N PRO A 43 -4.07 -13.69 19.21
CA PRO A 43 -4.55 -13.29 20.53
C PRO A 43 -6.11 -13.32 20.78
N ARG A 44 -6.50 -13.89 21.92
CA ARG A 44 -7.23 -13.33 23.10
C ARG A 44 -8.70 -12.83 23.06
N GLN A 45 -9.28 -12.34 21.96
CA GLN A 45 -10.62 -11.71 22.07
C GLN A 45 -11.78 -12.72 22.18
N ASN A 46 -11.89 -13.71 21.29
CA ASN A 46 -12.98 -14.69 21.34
C ASN A 46 -12.78 -15.72 22.47
N ASP A 47 -11.54 -16.19 22.66
CA ASP A 47 -11.20 -17.16 23.72
C ASP A 47 -11.65 -16.71 25.10
N SER A 48 -11.45 -15.43 25.44
CA SER A 48 -11.80 -14.90 26.77
C SER A 48 -13.32 -14.86 26.99
N PHE A 49 -14.10 -14.50 25.97
CA PHE A 49 -15.56 -14.48 26.03
C PHE A 49 -16.15 -15.89 26.08
N ILE A 50 -15.78 -16.76 25.13
CA ILE A 50 -16.28 -18.14 25.05
C ILE A 50 -15.92 -18.93 26.30
N ARG A 51 -14.65 -18.87 26.74
CA ARG A 51 -14.21 -19.48 28.01
C ARG A 51 -14.96 -18.91 29.21
N GLY A 52 -15.19 -17.59 29.21
CA GLY A 52 -15.97 -16.91 30.25
C GLY A 52 -17.40 -17.46 30.37
N LEU A 53 -18.08 -17.69 29.24
CA LEU A 53 -19.41 -18.29 29.21
C LEU A 53 -19.40 -19.73 29.74
N GLY A 54 -18.48 -20.56 29.27
CA GLY A 54 -18.37 -21.95 29.72
C GLY A 54 -18.07 -22.08 31.21
N ASN A 55 -17.13 -21.27 31.72
CA ASN A 55 -16.80 -21.18 33.15
C ASN A 55 -17.98 -20.64 33.99
N SER A 56 -18.83 -19.80 33.40
CA SER A 56 -20.07 -19.30 34.03
C SER A 56 -21.22 -20.32 33.98
N GLY A 57 -20.95 -21.54 33.51
CA GLY A 57 -21.90 -22.64 33.50
C GLY A 57 -22.86 -22.64 32.31
N PHE A 58 -22.57 -21.88 31.24
CA PHE A 58 -23.30 -22.00 29.97
C PHE A 58 -22.86 -23.27 29.22
N ARG A 59 -23.80 -23.92 28.56
CA ARG A 59 -23.62 -25.12 27.74
C ARG A 59 -24.35 -25.00 26.42
N VAL A 60 -23.94 -25.73 25.40
CA VAL A 60 -24.57 -25.61 24.07
C VAL A 60 -25.96 -26.25 24.07
N LYS A 61 -26.99 -25.41 23.92
CA LYS A 61 -28.39 -25.84 23.76
C LYS A 61 -28.68 -26.24 22.32
N SER A 62 -28.20 -25.46 21.36
CA SER A 62 -28.36 -25.74 19.94
C SER A 62 -27.23 -25.11 19.12
N ALA A 63 -26.89 -25.75 18.00
CA ALA A 63 -25.95 -25.25 17.00
C ALA A 63 -26.59 -25.37 15.62
N LYS A 64 -26.56 -24.30 14.83
CA LYS A 64 -27.13 -24.26 13.48
C LYS A 64 -26.09 -23.77 12.49
N LEU A 65 -25.63 -24.68 11.64
CA LEU A 65 -24.68 -24.36 10.59
C LEU A 65 -25.42 -23.89 9.32
N LYS A 66 -24.91 -22.84 8.67
CA LYS A 66 -25.46 -22.26 7.43
C LYS A 66 -24.32 -21.71 6.56
N PRO A 67 -24.52 -21.51 5.25
CA PRO A 67 -23.55 -20.82 4.40
C PRO A 67 -23.19 -19.44 4.98
N PHE A 68 -21.90 -19.07 4.87
CA PHE A 68 -21.43 -17.79 5.40
C PHE A 68 -22.01 -16.63 4.60
N VAL A 69 -22.57 -15.66 5.33
CA VAL A 69 -22.95 -14.34 4.82
C VAL A 69 -22.38 -13.34 5.81
N GLN A 70 -21.51 -12.45 5.35
CA GLN A 70 -20.85 -11.49 6.23
C GLN A 70 -21.89 -10.61 6.96
N PRO A 71 -21.94 -10.62 8.30
CA PRO A 71 -22.88 -9.80 9.04
C PRO A 71 -22.58 -8.31 8.86
N ARG A 72 -23.61 -7.46 8.89
CA ARG A 72 -23.48 -5.99 8.79
C ARG A 72 -23.03 -5.31 10.09
N TRP A 73 -22.40 -6.04 11.00
CA TRP A 73 -21.99 -5.52 12.30
C TRP A 73 -20.80 -4.57 12.20
N SER A 74 -20.75 -3.59 13.10
CA SER A 74 -19.70 -2.56 13.11
C SER A 74 -18.30 -3.13 13.36
N ILE A 75 -18.17 -4.25 14.07
CA ILE A 75 -16.88 -4.91 14.34
C ILE A 75 -16.16 -5.29 13.03
N PHE A 76 -16.89 -5.71 12.00
CA PHE A 76 -16.33 -6.05 10.69
C PHE A 76 -15.87 -4.82 9.86
N ARG A 77 -16.01 -3.60 10.39
CA ARG A 77 -15.39 -2.40 9.80
C ARG A 77 -13.91 -2.26 10.17
N LEU A 78 -13.51 -2.82 11.31
CA LEU A 78 -12.17 -2.69 11.88
C LEU A 78 -11.42 -4.02 11.92
N SER A 79 -12.07 -5.13 11.57
CA SER A 79 -11.47 -6.45 11.49
C SER A 79 -12.04 -7.27 10.34
N ARG A 80 -11.27 -8.24 9.86
CA ARG A 80 -11.72 -9.28 8.92
C ARG A 80 -11.54 -10.67 9.54
N LEU A 81 -12.34 -11.63 9.07
CA LEU A 81 -12.15 -13.04 9.45
C LEU A 81 -11.06 -13.67 8.57
N HIS A 82 -10.16 -14.42 9.20
CA HIS A 82 -9.12 -15.17 8.52
C HIS A 82 -9.01 -16.60 9.09
N PRO A 83 -8.85 -17.63 8.23
CA PRO A 83 -9.09 -17.59 6.78
C PRO A 83 -10.54 -17.19 6.43
N PRO A 84 -10.84 -16.83 5.17
CA PRO A 84 -12.19 -16.49 4.74
C PRO A 84 -13.17 -17.64 5.02
N PRO A 85 -14.24 -17.42 5.80
CA PRO A 85 -15.17 -18.48 6.15
C PRO A 85 -16.10 -18.84 4.98
N THR A 86 -16.45 -20.11 4.91
CA THR A 86 -17.45 -20.67 4.00
C THR A 86 -18.76 -20.98 4.71
N TYR A 87 -18.71 -21.25 6.03
CA TYR A 87 -19.89 -21.51 6.85
C TYR A 87 -19.91 -20.65 8.12
N TRP A 88 -21.11 -20.50 8.66
CA TRP A 88 -21.41 -19.79 9.89
C TRP A 88 -22.25 -20.68 10.79
N CYS A 89 -21.83 -20.89 12.03
CA CYS A 89 -22.57 -21.63 13.03
C CYS A 89 -23.17 -20.66 14.04
N ASP A 90 -24.51 -20.59 14.11
CA ASP A 90 -25.20 -19.90 15.21
C ASP A 90 -25.30 -20.86 16.40
N LEU A 91 -24.85 -20.43 17.57
CA LEU A 91 -24.94 -21.18 18.82
C LEU A 91 -25.96 -20.51 19.75
N VAL A 92 -26.80 -21.32 20.38
CA VAL A 92 -27.57 -20.90 21.55
C VAL A 92 -26.98 -21.62 22.74
N LEU A 93 -26.54 -20.84 23.73
CA LEU A 93 -25.95 -21.33 24.96
C LEU A 93 -26.93 -21.10 26.11
N ARG A 94 -27.07 -22.07 27.02
CA ARG A 94 -27.97 -21.97 28.18
C ARG A 94 -27.25 -22.37 29.46
N ASN A 95 -27.46 -21.63 30.54
CA ASN A 95 -26.94 -22.00 31.86
C ASN A 95 -27.97 -22.75 32.72
N LYS A 96 -27.54 -23.27 33.89
CA LYS A 96 -28.42 -24.01 34.82
C LYS A 96 -29.61 -23.19 35.35
N LYS A 97 -29.54 -21.86 35.30
CA LYS A 97 -30.63 -20.94 35.70
C LYS A 97 -31.63 -20.68 34.56
N GLY A 98 -31.43 -21.30 33.40
CA GLY A 98 -32.27 -21.13 32.22
C GLY A 98 -31.99 -19.86 31.42
N GLN A 99 -30.95 -19.09 31.76
CA GLN A 99 -30.57 -17.91 30.97
C GLN A 99 -29.93 -18.36 29.66
N GLU A 100 -30.29 -17.70 28.56
CA GLU A 100 -29.77 -17.99 27.23
C GLU A 100 -28.94 -16.82 26.70
N THR A 101 -27.90 -17.16 25.92
CA THR A 101 -27.12 -16.19 25.15
C THR A 101 -26.77 -16.79 23.80
N GLU A 102 -26.55 -15.93 22.82
CA GLU A 102 -26.10 -16.31 21.49
C GLU A 102 -24.58 -16.22 21.40
N ALA A 103 -23.98 -17.14 20.64
CA ALA A 103 -22.59 -17.11 20.23
C ALA A 103 -22.51 -17.59 18.77
N PHE A 104 -21.34 -17.46 18.15
CA PHE A 104 -21.16 -17.93 16.78
C PHE A 104 -19.74 -18.43 16.53
N ILE A 105 -19.62 -19.29 15.52
CA ILE A 105 -18.33 -19.77 15.00
C ILE A 105 -18.36 -19.60 13.48
N ALA A 106 -17.37 -18.90 12.93
CA ALA A 106 -17.15 -18.84 11.48
C ALA A 106 -16.16 -19.94 11.09
N LEU A 107 -16.50 -20.75 10.09
CA LEU A 107 -15.72 -21.92 9.69
C LEU A 107 -15.17 -21.74 8.27
N ALA A 108 -13.93 -22.18 8.08
CA ALA A 108 -13.30 -22.29 6.77
C ALA A 108 -12.74 -23.69 6.57
N PRO A 109 -12.60 -24.16 5.31
CA PRO A 109 -11.86 -25.38 5.02
C PRO A 109 -10.43 -25.27 5.56
N TRP A 110 -9.88 -26.38 6.04
CA TRP A 110 -8.49 -26.44 6.44
C TRP A 110 -7.64 -26.83 5.23
N GLU A 111 -6.68 -25.96 4.88
CA GLU A 111 -5.78 -26.21 3.75
C GLU A 111 -4.89 -27.42 4.05
N GLY A 112 -4.85 -28.37 3.12
CA GLY A 112 -4.00 -29.56 3.23
C GLY A 112 -4.68 -30.80 3.82
N GLU A 113 -5.90 -30.69 4.34
CA GLU A 113 -6.66 -31.83 4.87
C GLU A 113 -8.08 -31.87 4.28
N GLU A 114 -8.32 -32.82 3.38
CA GLU A 114 -9.58 -32.91 2.63
C GLU A 114 -10.77 -33.13 3.58
N GLY A 115 -11.78 -32.25 3.46
CA GLY A 115 -12.99 -32.32 4.27
C GLY A 115 -12.83 -31.79 5.69
N ALA A 116 -11.63 -31.41 6.13
CA ALA A 116 -11.42 -30.81 7.44
C ALA A 116 -11.76 -29.31 7.46
N PHE A 117 -12.11 -28.81 8.64
CA PHE A 117 -12.49 -27.42 8.88
C PHE A 117 -11.73 -26.87 10.08
N ARG A 118 -11.56 -25.55 10.09
CA ARG A 118 -11.04 -24.80 11.23
C ARG A 118 -11.87 -23.54 11.48
N ALA A 119 -11.73 -22.96 12.67
CA ALA A 119 -12.38 -21.69 12.99
C ALA A 119 -11.62 -20.52 12.36
N SER A 120 -12.36 -19.54 11.84
CA SER A 120 -11.80 -18.23 11.46
C SER A 120 -11.63 -17.35 12.70
N TYR A 121 -10.57 -16.55 12.72
CA TYR A 121 -10.29 -15.56 13.77
C TYR A 121 -10.28 -14.13 13.23
N TYR A 122 -10.41 -13.16 14.12
CA TYR A 122 -10.36 -11.74 13.74
C TYR A 122 -8.92 -11.29 13.51
N VAL A 123 -8.68 -10.68 12.37
CA VAL A 123 -7.46 -9.93 12.05
C VAL A 123 -7.83 -8.46 11.98
N GLU A 124 -7.17 -7.62 12.78
CA GLU A 124 -7.38 -6.18 12.72
C GLU A 124 -7.06 -5.64 11.33
N LEU A 125 -7.98 -4.84 10.81
CA LEU A 125 -7.73 -4.05 9.62
C LEU A 125 -7.04 -2.76 10.10
N PRO A 126 -5.88 -2.39 9.54
CA PRO A 126 -5.26 -1.12 9.89
C PRO A 126 -6.27 0.02 9.62
N PRO A 127 -6.39 1.01 10.54
CA PRO A 127 -7.31 2.11 10.35
C PRO A 127 -6.98 2.82 9.04
N LYS A 128 -7.99 3.03 8.18
CA LYS A 128 -7.82 3.83 6.96
C LYS A 128 -7.47 5.26 7.38
N LYS A 129 -6.19 5.60 7.44
CA LYS A 129 -5.71 6.97 7.57
C LYS A 129 -6.35 7.77 6.43
N LYS A 130 -7.11 8.82 6.75
CA LYS A 130 -7.68 9.70 5.74
C LYS A 130 -6.56 10.54 5.16
N VAL A 131 -5.99 10.10 4.04
CA VAL A 131 -5.00 10.86 3.28
C VAL A 131 -5.72 11.75 2.26
N ALA A 132 -5.43 13.05 2.28
CA ALA A 132 -5.98 14.00 1.32
C ALA A 132 -5.40 13.75 -0.08
N PRO A 133 -6.17 14.00 -1.16
CA PRO A 133 -5.68 13.81 -2.52
C PRO A 133 -4.37 14.57 -2.81
N LEU A 134 -3.49 13.96 -3.60
CA LEU A 134 -2.27 14.62 -4.07
C LEU A 134 -2.58 15.47 -5.30
N ASP A 135 -2.32 16.76 -5.22
CA ASP A 135 -2.56 17.70 -6.32
C ASP A 135 -1.25 17.99 -7.05
N LEU A 136 -1.10 17.47 -8.27
CA LEU A 136 0.14 17.58 -9.03
C LEU A 136 0.43 19.01 -9.48
N GLY A 137 -0.59 19.85 -9.65
CA GLY A 137 -0.39 21.26 -9.96
C GLY A 137 0.23 22.02 -8.79
N LYS A 138 -0.24 21.76 -7.57
CA LYS A 138 0.36 22.32 -6.34
C LYS A 138 1.74 21.75 -6.07
N GLU A 139 1.92 20.45 -6.27
CA GLU A 139 3.23 19.81 -6.07
C GLU A 139 4.26 20.36 -7.07
N ARG A 140 3.87 20.54 -8.34
CA ARG A 140 4.70 21.19 -9.38
C ARG A 140 5.22 22.56 -8.96
N GLN A 141 4.36 23.42 -8.41
CA GLN A 141 4.78 24.75 -7.94
C GLN A 141 5.81 24.68 -6.80
N ARG A 142 5.65 23.70 -5.90
CA ARG A 142 6.59 23.47 -4.79
C ARG A 142 7.93 22.95 -5.32
N VAL A 143 7.90 21.98 -6.23
CA VAL A 143 9.09 21.41 -6.87
C VAL A 143 9.83 22.49 -7.67
N ALA A 144 9.15 23.29 -8.48
CA ALA A 144 9.77 24.36 -9.26
C ALA A 144 10.56 25.33 -8.38
N LYS A 145 10.00 25.74 -7.24
CA LYS A 145 10.69 26.60 -6.26
C LYS A 145 11.93 25.93 -5.65
N PHE A 146 11.84 24.64 -5.35
CA PHE A 146 12.95 23.86 -4.83
C PHE A 146 14.10 23.75 -5.85
N VAL A 147 13.78 23.37 -7.09
CA VAL A 147 14.77 23.25 -8.18
C VAL A 147 15.39 24.60 -8.50
N ALA A 148 14.60 25.68 -8.58
CA ALA A 148 15.12 27.02 -8.83
C ALA A 148 16.11 27.47 -7.75
N LYS A 149 15.82 27.13 -6.48
CA LYS A 149 16.75 27.38 -5.38
C LYS A 149 18.04 26.56 -5.54
N ALA A 150 17.93 25.26 -5.85
CA ALA A 150 19.09 24.39 -6.04
C ALA A 150 20.00 24.88 -7.19
N VAL A 151 19.40 25.28 -8.32
CA VAL A 151 20.11 25.88 -9.47
C VAL A 151 20.86 27.14 -9.06
N LYS A 152 20.19 28.05 -8.34
CA LYS A 152 20.81 29.30 -7.86
C LYS A 152 21.96 29.04 -6.89
N ASP A 153 21.80 28.05 -6.00
CA ASP A 153 22.84 27.69 -5.03
C ASP A 153 24.02 27.03 -5.75
N PHE A 154 23.77 26.17 -6.74
CA PHE A 154 24.82 25.57 -7.55
C PHE A 154 25.58 26.59 -8.39
N ALA A 155 24.92 27.58 -8.97
CA ALA A 155 25.57 28.66 -9.72
C ALA A 155 26.61 29.45 -8.89
N ARG A 156 26.56 29.36 -7.55
CA ARG A 156 27.53 29.97 -6.62
C ARG A 156 28.71 29.06 -6.31
N VAL A 157 28.59 27.77 -6.60
CA VAL A 157 29.72 26.83 -6.53
C VAL A 157 30.70 27.25 -7.62
N ARG A 158 31.92 27.61 -7.21
CA ARG A 158 32.96 28.11 -8.13
C ARG A 158 33.64 26.96 -8.87
N ASP A 159 32.86 26.07 -9.50
CA ASP A 159 33.38 25.06 -10.42
C ASP A 159 33.49 25.68 -11.83
N GLU A 160 34.62 25.48 -12.48
CA GLU A 160 34.86 26.05 -13.79
C GLU A 160 34.28 25.22 -14.93
N ARG A 161 34.01 23.93 -14.68
CA ARG A 161 33.51 22.99 -15.67
C ARG A 161 32.05 23.32 -16.03
N PRO A 162 31.67 23.21 -17.31
CA PRO A 162 30.29 23.40 -17.68
C PRO A 162 29.43 22.20 -17.25
N LEU A 163 28.16 22.46 -16.97
CA LEU A 163 27.14 21.46 -16.71
C LEU A 163 27.01 20.52 -17.89
N ARG A 164 27.11 19.21 -17.64
CA ARG A 164 26.77 18.18 -18.63
C ARG A 164 25.31 17.75 -18.47
N ARG A 165 24.86 17.54 -17.24
CA ARG A 165 23.50 17.05 -16.96
C ARG A 165 22.98 17.55 -15.62
N LEU A 166 21.70 17.92 -15.59
CA LEU A 166 20.91 18.10 -14.38
C LEU A 166 19.84 17.02 -14.35
N GLU A 167 19.83 16.25 -13.28
CA GLU A 167 18.90 15.14 -13.11
C GLU A 167 18.06 15.32 -11.84
N LEU A 168 16.76 15.06 -11.96
CA LEU A 168 15.86 14.90 -10.84
C LEU A 168 15.68 13.43 -10.55
N HIS A 169 16.25 12.97 -9.43
CA HIS A 169 16.12 11.60 -8.97
C HIS A 169 15.10 11.53 -7.84
N TYR A 170 14.10 10.66 -7.92
CA TYR A 170 13.03 10.63 -6.91
C TYR A 170 12.62 9.22 -6.51
N SER A 171 12.04 9.09 -5.31
CA SER A 171 11.46 7.85 -4.82
C SER A 171 10.13 8.11 -4.14
N THR A 172 9.14 7.29 -4.48
CA THR A 172 7.81 7.35 -3.87
C THR A 172 7.72 6.60 -2.56
N ASP A 173 8.64 5.67 -2.28
CA ASP A 173 8.62 4.83 -1.08
C ASP A 173 9.19 5.55 0.14
N ASN A 174 10.26 6.33 -0.04
CA ASN A 174 10.80 7.17 1.04
C ASN A 174 10.35 8.64 0.92
N GLY A 175 9.68 9.01 -0.17
CA GLY A 175 9.20 10.36 -0.43
C GLY A 175 10.34 11.38 -0.56
N THR A 176 11.31 11.10 -1.42
CA THR A 176 12.46 12.00 -1.65
C THR A 176 12.51 12.46 -3.10
N LEU A 177 13.01 13.69 -3.29
CA LEU A 177 13.36 14.25 -4.59
C LEU A 177 14.72 14.94 -4.47
N SER A 178 15.68 14.49 -5.27
CA SER A 178 17.05 14.96 -5.27
C SER A 178 17.39 15.64 -6.59
N VAL A 179 18.11 16.75 -6.51
CA VAL A 179 18.76 17.40 -7.66
C VAL A 179 20.18 16.85 -7.71
N CYS A 180 20.52 16.18 -8.80
CA CYS A 180 21.85 15.65 -9.06
C CYS A 180 22.47 16.44 -10.22
N ILE A 181 23.76 16.76 -10.09
CA ILE A 181 24.49 17.56 -11.08
C ILE A 181 25.74 16.82 -11.55
N ASP A 182 25.89 16.76 -12.86
CA ASP A 182 27.02 16.15 -13.52
C ASP A 182 27.79 17.18 -14.33
N LEU A 183 29.09 17.29 -14.04
CA LEU A 183 30.04 18.16 -14.75
C LEU A 183 31.06 17.35 -15.56
N ASP A 184 31.06 16.03 -15.45
CA ASP A 184 32.02 15.20 -16.17
C ASP A 184 31.58 15.05 -17.64
N ALA A 185 32.44 15.49 -18.55
CA ALA A 185 32.21 15.38 -19.98
C ALA A 185 32.27 13.93 -20.48
N ALA A 186 32.93 13.04 -19.73
CA ALA A 186 33.06 11.62 -20.02
C ALA A 186 32.04 10.76 -19.27
N ALA A 187 31.11 11.36 -18.50
CA ALA A 187 30.08 10.61 -17.81
C ALA A 187 29.15 9.92 -18.83
N GLU A 188 29.22 8.59 -18.85
CA GLU A 188 28.21 7.75 -19.47
C GLU A 188 26.95 7.77 -18.60
N PRO A 189 25.76 7.89 -19.20
CA PRO A 189 24.53 7.86 -18.41
C PRO A 189 24.28 6.48 -17.77
N GLY A 190 23.37 6.41 -16.78
CA GLY A 190 23.07 5.17 -16.04
C GLY A 190 24.09 4.76 -14.96
N ARG A 191 25.21 5.48 -14.86
CA ARG A 191 26.16 5.39 -13.74
C ARG A 191 25.66 6.18 -12.52
N GLY A 192 24.44 5.89 -12.04
CA GLY A 192 23.68 6.73 -11.11
C GLY A 192 24.41 7.23 -9.85
N ASP A 193 25.45 6.54 -9.40
CA ASP A 193 26.31 6.89 -8.25
C ASP A 193 27.58 7.68 -8.62
N ALA A 194 27.89 7.86 -9.91
CA ALA A 194 29.11 8.49 -10.40
C ALA A 194 28.95 9.97 -10.80
N MET A 195 27.80 10.59 -10.51
CA MET A 195 27.64 12.02 -10.78
C MET A 195 28.56 12.85 -9.90
N THR A 196 29.13 13.92 -10.47
CA THR A 196 30.03 14.81 -9.73
C THR A 196 29.42 15.40 -8.45
N HIS A 197 28.11 15.63 -8.43
CA HIS A 197 27.36 16.16 -7.30
C HIS A 197 26.02 15.40 -7.16
N PHE A 198 26.11 14.10 -6.88
CA PHE A 198 24.92 13.30 -6.58
C PHE A 198 24.22 13.82 -5.31
N GLY A 199 22.90 14.00 -5.36
CA GLY A 199 22.12 14.49 -4.23
C GLY A 199 22.52 15.90 -3.75
N PHE A 200 22.94 16.78 -4.68
CA PHE A 200 23.36 18.15 -4.35
C PHE A 200 22.36 18.91 -3.49
N ALA A 201 21.07 18.72 -3.77
CA ALA A 201 19.99 19.20 -2.93
C ALA A 201 18.89 18.15 -2.83
N GLU A 202 18.25 18.03 -1.66
CA GLU A 202 17.17 17.06 -1.41
C GLU A 202 15.92 17.78 -0.88
N LEU A 203 14.75 17.33 -1.34
CA LEU A 203 13.44 17.72 -0.87
C LEU A 203 12.71 16.50 -0.31
N LEU A 204 12.32 16.57 0.96
CA LEU A 204 11.43 15.59 1.57
C LEU A 204 9.97 15.85 1.20
N VAL A 205 9.29 14.82 0.73
CA VAL A 205 7.91 14.80 0.24
C VAL A 205 7.13 13.64 0.89
N PRO A 206 6.86 13.72 2.21
CA PRO A 206 6.24 12.62 2.96
C PRO A 206 4.83 12.25 2.46
N ARG A 207 4.19 13.09 1.65
CA ARG A 207 2.87 12.81 1.08
C ARG A 207 2.90 11.76 -0.03
N TRP A 208 4.02 11.58 -0.74
CA TRP A 208 4.10 10.59 -1.81
C TRP A 208 3.94 9.15 -1.28
N PRO A 209 4.71 8.71 -0.26
CA PRO A 209 4.50 7.37 0.30
C PRO A 209 3.11 7.22 0.92
N GLU A 210 2.60 8.25 1.61
CA GLU A 210 1.24 8.21 2.16
C GLU A 210 0.17 7.99 1.09
N VAL A 211 0.30 8.64 -0.07
CA VAL A 211 -0.65 8.49 -1.19
C VAL A 211 -0.54 7.11 -1.81
N LYS A 212 0.68 6.59 -1.98
CA LYS A 212 0.96 5.24 -2.50
C LYS A 212 0.39 4.16 -1.58
N GLU A 213 0.70 4.22 -0.29
CA GLU A 213 0.29 3.24 0.72
C GLU A 213 -1.23 3.25 0.94
N HIS A 214 -1.82 4.44 1.09
CA HIS A 214 -3.24 4.56 1.41
C HIS A 214 -4.15 4.67 0.19
N LYS A 215 -3.59 4.58 -1.02
CA LYS A 215 -4.31 4.65 -2.30
C LYS A 215 -5.21 5.89 -2.36
N ALA A 216 -4.69 7.04 -1.92
CA ALA A 216 -5.41 8.30 -1.97
C ALA A 216 -5.55 8.76 -3.44
N PRO A 217 -6.64 9.44 -3.84
CA PRO A 217 -6.77 9.95 -5.20
C PRO A 217 -5.65 10.96 -5.55
N VAL A 218 -5.36 11.08 -6.84
CA VAL A 218 -4.45 12.09 -7.39
C VAL A 218 -5.28 13.10 -8.20
N VAL A 219 -4.88 14.36 -8.22
CA VAL A 219 -5.41 15.37 -9.14
C VAL A 219 -4.30 15.66 -10.14
N GLY A 220 -4.56 15.35 -11.41
CA GLY A 220 -3.64 15.51 -12.53
C GLY A 220 -3.23 16.96 -12.77
N LEU A 221 -2.24 17.17 -13.64
CA LEU A 221 -1.80 18.51 -14.05
C LEU A 221 -2.89 19.29 -14.79
N ASP A 222 -3.83 18.58 -15.42
CA ASP A 222 -5.03 19.09 -16.07
C ASP A 222 -6.18 19.37 -15.09
N GLY A 223 -5.98 19.12 -13.79
CA GLY A 223 -7.01 19.25 -12.75
C GLY A 223 -7.97 18.06 -12.67
N VAL A 224 -7.79 17.02 -13.50
CA VAL A 224 -8.67 15.85 -13.49
C VAL A 224 -8.34 14.96 -12.30
N LYS A 225 -9.37 14.54 -11.57
CA LYS A 225 -9.20 13.62 -10.43
C LYS A 225 -9.03 12.19 -10.93
N LEU A 226 -7.88 11.60 -10.65
CA LEU A 226 -7.49 10.23 -10.94
C LEU A 226 -7.76 9.34 -9.73
N ALA A 227 -8.61 8.33 -9.91
CA ALA A 227 -8.96 7.39 -8.85
C ALA A 227 -7.86 6.34 -8.69
N ALA A 228 -7.55 5.98 -7.44
CA ALA A 228 -6.68 4.86 -7.16
C ALA A 228 -7.42 3.53 -7.39
N ARG A 229 -6.72 2.55 -7.95
CA ARG A 229 -7.24 1.23 -8.29
C ARG A 229 -6.61 0.14 -7.41
N GLU A 230 -7.20 -1.05 -7.44
CA GLU A 230 -6.73 -2.18 -6.62
C GLU A 230 -5.33 -2.64 -7.02
N ASP A 231 -4.98 -2.53 -8.30
CA ASP A 231 -3.68 -2.88 -8.90
C ASP A 231 -2.53 -1.91 -8.55
N GLY A 232 -2.79 -0.86 -7.75
CA GLY A 232 -1.79 0.13 -7.39
C GLY A 232 -1.52 1.16 -8.49
N THR A 233 -2.48 1.38 -9.38
CA THR A 233 -2.44 2.46 -10.38
C THR A 233 -3.46 3.57 -10.10
N TRP A 234 -3.27 4.70 -10.76
CA TRP A 234 -4.16 5.88 -10.72
C TRP A 234 -4.57 6.25 -12.12
N GLY A 235 -5.86 6.53 -12.34
CA GLY A 235 -6.35 6.88 -13.66
C GLY A 235 -7.83 7.16 -13.79
N THR A 236 -8.24 7.49 -15.02
CA THR A 236 -9.64 7.40 -15.49
C THR A 236 -9.95 5.96 -15.89
N ALA A 237 -11.12 5.67 -16.48
CA ALA A 237 -11.42 4.33 -16.97
C ALA A 237 -10.47 3.92 -18.13
N GLU A 238 -10.11 4.89 -18.96
CA GLU A 238 -9.38 4.74 -20.22
C GLU A 238 -7.85 4.77 -20.04
N VAL A 239 -7.35 5.62 -19.14
CA VAL A 239 -5.91 5.82 -18.93
C VAL A 239 -5.59 5.68 -17.45
N HIS A 240 -4.69 4.76 -17.11
CA HIS A 240 -4.20 4.54 -15.75
C HIS A 240 -2.73 4.18 -15.76
N ALA A 241 -2.00 4.64 -14.74
CA ALA A 241 -0.56 4.44 -14.59
C ALA A 241 -0.17 4.41 -13.12
N ARG A 242 1.02 3.89 -12.83
CA ARG A 242 1.61 3.95 -11.49
C ARG A 242 1.83 5.40 -11.03
N LEU A 243 1.89 5.63 -9.72
CA LEU A 243 2.09 6.99 -9.16
C LEU A 243 3.39 7.61 -9.66
N GLU A 244 4.42 6.78 -9.75
CA GLU A 244 5.75 7.08 -10.27
C GLU A 244 5.65 7.75 -11.64
N VAL A 245 4.84 7.21 -12.56
CA VAL A 245 4.67 7.77 -13.91
C VAL A 245 4.01 9.16 -13.87
N HIS A 246 3.02 9.36 -13.01
CA HIS A 246 2.34 10.66 -12.87
C HIS A 246 3.27 11.72 -12.30
N LEU A 247 4.06 11.35 -11.29
CA LEU A 247 5.07 12.24 -10.71
C LEU A 247 6.19 12.53 -11.71
N GLY A 248 6.71 11.53 -12.41
CA GLY A 248 7.75 11.68 -13.43
C GLY A 248 7.33 12.65 -14.53
N LYS A 249 6.12 12.50 -15.07
CA LYS A 249 5.55 13.45 -16.05
C LYS A 249 5.44 14.88 -15.50
N MET A 250 5.08 15.03 -14.22
CA MET A 250 5.05 16.35 -13.55
C MET A 250 6.45 16.95 -13.41
N LEU A 251 7.45 16.15 -13.05
CA LEU A 251 8.84 16.60 -12.94
C LEU A 251 9.41 17.02 -14.31
N VAL A 252 9.14 16.24 -15.37
CA VAL A 252 9.51 16.60 -16.75
C VAL A 252 8.87 17.92 -17.15
N ALA A 253 7.55 18.07 -16.96
CA ALA A 253 6.84 19.32 -17.26
C ALA A 253 7.38 20.51 -16.44
N THR A 254 7.90 20.25 -15.24
CA THR A 254 8.54 21.28 -14.39
C THR A 254 9.87 21.73 -14.98
N LEU A 255 10.76 20.78 -15.33
CA LEU A 255 12.06 21.10 -15.90
C LEU A 255 11.95 21.82 -17.25
N LEU A 256 11.03 21.38 -18.11
CA LEU A 256 10.81 22.02 -19.41
C LEU A 256 10.27 23.45 -19.26
N GLU A 257 9.31 23.70 -18.37
CA GLU A 257 8.83 25.07 -18.10
C GLU A 257 9.95 25.96 -17.53
N MET A 258 10.77 25.42 -16.63
CA MET A 258 11.91 26.14 -16.08
C MET A 258 12.96 26.47 -17.16
N ARG A 259 13.18 25.56 -18.10
CA ARG A 259 14.05 25.78 -19.26
C ARG A 259 13.52 26.93 -20.10
N ASP A 260 12.27 26.83 -20.52
CA ASP A 260 11.65 27.78 -21.45
C ASP A 260 11.48 29.18 -20.82
N SER A 261 11.49 29.27 -19.48
CA SER A 261 11.47 30.53 -18.73
C SER A 261 12.85 31.07 -18.31
N GLY A 262 13.94 30.46 -18.81
CA GLY A 262 15.31 30.96 -18.58
C GLY A 262 15.84 30.74 -17.16
N GLN A 263 15.24 29.86 -16.36
CA GLN A 263 15.65 29.63 -14.96
C GLN A 263 17.07 29.05 -14.83
N PHE A 264 17.62 28.50 -15.91
CA PHE A 264 18.96 27.91 -15.92
C PHE A 264 20.06 28.83 -16.49
N GLU A 265 19.74 30.07 -16.89
CA GLU A 265 20.71 31.01 -17.49
C GLU A 265 21.93 31.33 -16.61
N SER A 266 21.80 31.17 -15.29
CA SER A 266 22.91 31.36 -14.35
C SER A 266 23.93 30.22 -14.36
N LEU A 267 23.61 29.09 -15.01
CA LEU A 267 24.49 27.92 -15.09
C LEU A 267 25.43 28.04 -16.29
N ARG A 268 26.66 27.57 -16.14
CA ARG A 268 27.57 27.37 -17.28
C ARG A 268 27.15 26.10 -18.00
N VAL A 269 26.48 26.22 -19.13
CA VAL A 269 25.93 25.08 -19.88
C VAL A 269 26.62 24.89 -21.22
N LEU A 270 26.66 23.65 -21.70
CA LEU A 270 26.98 23.29 -23.07
C LEU A 270 25.70 23.32 -23.92
N ALA A 271 25.85 23.42 -25.24
CA ALA A 271 24.72 23.28 -26.17
C ALA A 271 24.02 21.91 -26.07
N THR A 272 24.72 20.91 -25.51
CA THR A 272 24.25 19.54 -25.32
C THR A 272 24.01 19.21 -23.84
N SER A 273 23.92 20.19 -22.95
CA SER A 273 23.58 19.93 -21.55
C SER A 273 22.19 19.32 -21.44
N GLU A 274 22.03 18.25 -20.67
CA GLU A 274 20.81 17.45 -20.61
C GLU A 274 20.00 17.71 -19.33
N LEU A 275 18.68 17.63 -19.48
CA LEU A 275 17.71 17.51 -18.39
C LEU A 275 17.26 16.05 -18.30
N CYS A 276 17.25 15.50 -17.09
CA CYS A 276 16.85 14.11 -16.86
C CYS A 276 15.91 14.02 -15.65
N VAL A 277 15.02 13.03 -15.67
CA VAL A 277 14.18 12.64 -14.54
C VAL A 277 14.23 11.12 -14.43
N GLU A 278 14.57 10.60 -13.26
CA GLU A 278 14.66 9.17 -13.02
C GLU A 278 14.01 8.81 -11.68
N GLU A 279 13.26 7.71 -11.67
CA GLU A 279 12.72 7.12 -10.45
C GLU A 279 13.67 6.03 -9.94
N TYR A 280 13.89 5.98 -8.62
CA TYR A 280 14.94 5.17 -8.00
C TYR A 280 14.88 3.67 -8.30
N GLU A 281 13.69 3.11 -8.51
CA GLU A 281 13.50 1.71 -8.86
C GLU A 281 13.33 1.47 -10.37
N GLY A 282 13.48 2.52 -11.19
CA GLY A 282 13.39 2.44 -12.64
C GLY A 282 11.97 2.37 -13.20
N HIS A 283 10.94 2.71 -12.41
CA HIS A 283 9.55 2.70 -12.90
C HIS A 283 9.25 3.87 -13.86
N PHE A 284 10.12 4.86 -13.90
CA PHE A 284 10.04 5.99 -14.82
C PHE A 284 11.45 6.53 -15.10
N GLY A 285 11.72 6.81 -16.37
CA GLY A 285 12.93 7.51 -16.83
C GLY A 285 12.57 8.45 -17.97
N TRP A 286 13.12 9.65 -17.97
CA TRP A 286 13.01 10.59 -19.07
C TRP A 286 14.30 11.39 -19.27
N PRO A 287 14.75 11.59 -20.53
CA PRO A 287 14.29 10.87 -21.73
C PRO A 287 14.54 9.35 -21.60
N ASP A 288 13.96 8.57 -22.51
CA ASP A 288 14.39 7.17 -22.66
C ASP A 288 15.88 7.16 -23.05
N TYR A 289 16.64 6.22 -22.50
CA TYR A 289 18.09 6.19 -22.62
C TYR A 289 18.55 6.08 -24.08
N GLU A 290 17.82 5.32 -24.88
CA GLU A 290 18.12 5.10 -26.29
C GLU A 290 17.54 6.21 -27.20
N GLU A 291 16.63 7.04 -26.68
CA GLU A 291 15.94 8.08 -27.45
C GLU A 291 16.39 9.51 -27.07
N ARG A 292 17.51 9.65 -26.36
CA ARG A 292 18.02 10.97 -25.95
C ARG A 292 18.28 11.86 -27.15
N GLY A 293 17.80 13.09 -27.09
CA GLY A 293 17.96 14.03 -28.16
C GLY A 293 17.72 15.48 -27.78
N LYS A 294 17.40 16.28 -28.78
CA LYS A 294 17.28 17.75 -28.62
C LYS A 294 16.13 18.14 -27.69
N GLU A 295 15.17 17.26 -27.47
CA GLU A 295 14.00 17.48 -26.63
C GLU A 295 14.36 17.66 -25.15
N ASN A 296 15.41 16.99 -24.68
CA ASN A 296 15.88 17.09 -23.30
C ASN A 296 17.09 18.01 -23.14
N TRP A 297 17.52 18.70 -24.19
CA TRP A 297 18.58 19.70 -24.07
C TRP A 297 18.09 20.92 -23.29
N LEU A 298 18.98 21.43 -22.45
CA LEU A 298 18.77 22.56 -21.57
C LEU A 298 18.87 23.89 -22.35
N VAL A 299 19.64 23.91 -23.44
CA VAL A 299 19.58 24.98 -24.44
C VAL A 299 18.81 24.44 -25.65
N PRO A 300 17.63 25.01 -25.96
CA PRO A 300 16.90 24.61 -27.17
C PRO A 300 17.77 24.81 -28.42
N PRO A 301 17.69 23.91 -29.41
CA PRO A 301 18.37 24.12 -30.68
C PRO A 301 17.84 25.40 -31.37
N PRO A 302 18.70 26.12 -32.12
CA PRO A 302 18.27 27.27 -32.91
C PRO A 302 17.26 26.91 -34.01
#